data_AF-A0AAD1AMQ6-F1
#
_entry.id   AF-A0AAD1AMQ6-F1
#
_cell.length_a   1.000
_cell.length_b   1.000
_cell.length_c   1.000
_cell.angle_alpha   90.00
_cell.angle_beta   90.00
_cell.angle_gamma   90.00
#
_symmetry.space_group_name_H-M   'P 1'
#
loop_
_entity.id
_entity.type
_entity.pdbx_description
1 polymer ?
#
loop_
_entity_poly.entity_id
_entity_poly.type
_entity_poly.pdbx_seq_one_letter_code
_entity_poly.pdbx_strand_id
1 'polypeptide(L)'
;MITCYQIQKQRNVQVATDDQANWIRVQSPLPQELQTLATKYGLPKTYVDAALDQHENARVEGLNPADDVPGLIVLRYPIEMTNEMGFRQFNTVPLTMILLADRVITVMDHPLQAFDDLAEQKLSPKPEEFALELLWRVLH
;
A
#
# COMPACT_ATOMS: atom_id res chain seq x y z
N MET A 1 4.84 2.84 -10.89
CA MET A 1 5.56 4.02 -10.36
C MET A 1 5.73 3.90 -8.86
N ILE A 2 6.99 3.83 -8.42
CA ILE A 2 7.37 3.81 -7.01
C ILE A 2 7.67 5.24 -6.54
N THR A 3 7.10 5.62 -5.39
CA THR A 3 7.40 6.87 -4.68
C THR A 3 7.77 6.56 -3.23
N CYS A 4 8.87 7.13 -2.76
CA CYS A 4 9.42 6.85 -1.43
C CYS A 4 9.25 8.07 -0.52
N TYR A 5 8.78 7.85 0.70
CA TYR A 5 8.56 8.89 1.70
C TYR A 5 9.26 8.57 3.00
N GLN A 6 9.83 9.61 3.60
CA GLN A 6 10.23 9.62 4.99
C GLN A 6 9.19 10.41 5.79
N ILE A 7 8.46 9.70 6.63
CA ILE A 7 7.51 10.22 7.61
C ILE A 7 8.30 10.93 8.71
N GLN A 8 8.06 12.22 8.86
CA GLN A 8 8.67 13.06 9.89
C GLN A 8 7.60 13.72 10.76
N LYS A 9 8.00 14.26 11.91
CA LYS A 9 7.08 14.83 12.91
C LYS A 9 6.17 15.95 12.41
N GLN A 10 6.54 16.64 11.33
CA GLN A 10 5.80 17.81 10.81
C GLN A 10 5.14 17.55 9.45
N ARG A 11 5.82 16.85 8.54
CA ARG A 11 5.31 16.49 7.20
C ARG A 11 6.05 15.28 6.68
N ASN A 12 5.46 14.56 5.72
CA ASN A 12 6.18 13.53 4.99
C ASN A 12 7.04 14.20 3.91
N VAL A 13 8.25 13.68 3.72
CA VAL A 13 9.20 14.20 2.74
C VAL A 13 9.46 13.10 1.73
N GLN A 14 9.27 13.40 0.45
CA GLN A 14 9.67 12.48 -0.60
C GLN A 14 11.19 12.35 -0.63
N VAL A 15 11.69 11.12 -0.64
CA VAL A 15 13.12 10.79 -0.65
C VAL A 15 13.48 10.05 -1.94
N ALA A 16 14.75 10.09 -2.32
CA ALA A 16 15.21 9.52 -3.58
C ALA A 16 15.32 7.98 -3.53
N THR A 17 15.57 7.41 -2.35
CA THR A 17 15.78 5.97 -2.18
C THR A 17 14.88 5.40 -1.10
N ASP A 18 14.54 4.14 -1.27
CA ASP A 18 13.76 3.34 -0.34
C ASP A 18 14.50 3.05 0.97
N ASP A 19 15.84 3.06 1.00
CA ASP A 19 16.63 2.93 2.23
C ASP A 19 16.39 4.08 3.23
N GLN A 20 16.05 5.26 2.73
CA GLN A 20 15.73 6.44 3.54
C GLN A 20 14.23 6.54 3.88
N ALA A 21 13.42 5.64 3.32
CA ALA A 21 11.97 5.69 3.40
C ALA A 21 11.44 4.73 4.47
N ASN A 22 10.42 5.19 5.18
CA ASN A 22 9.57 4.36 6.05
C ASN A 22 8.16 4.20 5.47
N TRP A 23 7.89 4.82 4.32
CA TRP A 23 6.73 4.50 3.49
C TRP A 23 7.11 4.44 2.00
N ILE A 24 6.82 3.30 1.37
CA ILE A 24 7.04 3.06 -0.06
C ILE A 24 5.68 2.90 -0.72
N ARG A 25 5.32 3.84 -1.59
CA ARG A 25 4.08 3.83 -2.36
C ARG A 25 4.35 3.30 -3.76
N VAL A 26 3.71 2.20 -4.13
CA VAL A 26 3.77 1.59 -5.46
C VAL A 26 2.40 1.76 -6.13
N GLN A 27 2.38 2.50 -7.24
CA GLN A 27 1.17 2.74 -8.03
C GLN A 27 1.29 2.12 -9.40
N SER A 28 0.23 1.46 -9.88
CA SER A 28 0.22 0.73 -11.15
C SER A 28 1.48 -0.16 -11.27
N PRO A 29 1.63 -1.14 -10.36
CA PRO A 29 2.88 -1.88 -10.20
C PRO A 29 3.22 -2.67 -11.45
N LEU A 30 4.49 -2.60 -11.86
CA LEU A 30 5.04 -3.60 -12.78
C LEU A 30 5.47 -4.83 -11.98
N PRO A 31 5.25 -6.07 -12.48
CA PRO A 31 5.68 -7.28 -11.78
C PRO A 31 7.15 -7.28 -11.38
N GLN A 32 8.01 -6.68 -12.21
CA GLN A 32 9.45 -6.57 -11.95
C GLN A 32 9.79 -5.62 -10.79
N GLU A 33 9.03 -4.53 -10.62
CA GLU A 33 9.19 -3.59 -9.51
C GLU A 33 8.91 -4.30 -8.18
N LEU A 34 7.80 -5.04 -8.11
CA LEU A 34 7.43 -5.79 -6.90
C LEU A 34 8.39 -6.96 -6.63
N GLN A 35 8.88 -7.65 -7.66
CA GLN A 35 9.87 -8.71 -7.47
C GLN A 35 11.19 -8.16 -6.91
N THR A 36 11.59 -6.95 -7.31
CA THR A 36 12.77 -6.26 -6.79
C THR A 36 12.59 -5.94 -5.31
N LEU A 37 11.46 -5.34 -4.94
CA LEU A 37 11.11 -5.07 -3.54
C LEU A 37 11.04 -6.35 -2.71
N ALA A 38 10.44 -7.41 -3.25
CA ALA A 38 10.32 -8.69 -2.57
C ALA A 38 11.67 -9.32 -2.27
N THR A 39 12.60 -9.26 -3.24
CA THR A 39 13.96 -9.75 -3.06
C THR A 39 14.71 -8.91 -2.02
N LYS A 40 14.59 -7.58 -2.09
CA LYS A 40 15.28 -6.66 -1.18
C LYS A 40 14.81 -6.79 0.27
N TYR A 41 13.50 -6.96 0.47
CA TYR A 41 12.87 -6.94 1.79
C TYR A 41 12.46 -8.32 2.30
N GLY A 42 12.82 -9.40 1.59
CA GLY A 42 12.49 -10.77 2.01
C GLY A 42 10.98 -11.05 2.04
N LEU A 43 10.21 -10.45 1.13
CA LEU A 43 8.76 -10.60 1.12
C LEU A 43 8.35 -11.98 0.60
N PRO A 44 7.37 -12.65 1.23
CA PRO A 44 6.80 -13.88 0.69
C PRO A 44 6.29 -13.70 -0.74
N LYS A 45 6.51 -14.69 -1.60
CA LYS A 45 5.99 -14.68 -2.98
C LYS A 45 4.47 -14.47 -3.00
N THR A 46 3.76 -15.06 -2.04
CA THR A 46 2.31 -14.92 -1.88
C THR A 46 1.86 -13.47 -1.70
N TYR A 47 2.70 -12.59 -1.14
CA TYR A 47 2.35 -11.18 -0.95
C TYR A 47 2.51 -10.39 -2.26
N VAL A 48 3.51 -10.74 -3.07
CA VAL A 48 3.68 -10.19 -4.43
C VAL A 48 2.51 -10.61 -5.31
N ASP A 49 2.14 -11.90 -5.26
CA ASP A 49 1.01 -12.44 -6.00
C ASP A 49 -0.29 -11.71 -5.60
N ALA A 50 -0.53 -11.54 -4.30
CA ALA A 50 -1.69 -10.78 -3.79
C ALA A 50 -1.70 -9.32 -4.23
N ALA A 51 -0.53 -8.67 -4.31
CA ALA A 51 -0.41 -7.28 -4.76
C ALA A 51 -0.61 -7.11 -6.29
N LEU A 52 -0.48 -8.18 -7.08
CA LEU A 52 -0.69 -8.18 -8.54
C LEU A 52 -2.08 -8.67 -8.95
N ASP A 53 -2.81 -9.36 -8.06
CA ASP A 53 -4.13 -9.89 -8.38
C ASP A 53 -5.22 -8.82 -8.21
N GLN A 54 -5.79 -8.37 -9.33
CA GLN A 54 -6.90 -7.40 -9.39
C GLN A 54 -8.20 -7.91 -8.72
N HIS A 55 -8.30 -9.22 -8.50
CA HIS A 55 -9.43 -9.89 -7.85
C HIS A 55 -9.10 -10.39 -6.43
N GLU A 56 -7.96 -9.99 -5.86
CA GLU A 56 -7.54 -10.45 -4.53
C GLU A 56 -8.60 -10.14 -3.46
N ASN A 57 -8.84 -11.12 -2.60
CA ASN A 57 -9.78 -10.98 -1.50
C ASN A 57 -9.16 -10.23 -0.32
N ALA A 58 -9.98 -9.40 0.35
CA ALA A 58 -9.55 -8.72 1.56
C ALA A 58 -9.23 -9.73 2.67
N ARG A 59 -8.05 -9.61 3.28
CA ARG A 59 -7.55 -10.49 4.33
C ARG A 59 -6.40 -9.85 5.09
N VAL A 60 -6.06 -10.44 6.23
CA VAL A 60 -4.86 -10.11 7.00
C VAL A 60 -4.02 -11.35 7.22
N GLU A 61 -2.69 -11.19 7.23
CA GLU A 61 -1.70 -12.25 7.48
C GLU A 61 -0.52 -11.65 8.24
N GLY A 62 0.17 -12.43 9.09
CA GLY A 62 1.41 -11.98 9.73
C GLY A 62 1.29 -10.76 10.66
N LEU A 63 0.10 -10.45 11.19
CA LEU A 63 -0.10 -9.32 12.12
C LEU A 63 0.22 -9.66 13.58
N ASN A 64 0.47 -10.94 13.90
CA ASN A 64 0.89 -11.33 15.22
C ASN A 64 2.42 -11.13 15.34
N PRO A 65 2.92 -10.40 16.35
CA PRO A 65 4.36 -10.20 16.54
C PRO A 65 5.17 -11.49 16.74
N ALA A 66 4.52 -12.62 17.05
CA ALA A 66 5.16 -13.92 17.13
C ALA A 66 5.35 -14.60 15.76
N ASP A 67 4.72 -14.08 14.71
CA ASP A 67 4.87 -14.58 13.34
C ASP A 67 6.19 -14.06 12.76
N ASP A 68 7.07 -14.95 12.30
CA ASP A 68 8.34 -14.59 11.65
C ASP A 68 8.14 -14.24 10.16
N VAL A 69 7.08 -13.49 9.87
CA VAL A 69 6.74 -13.01 8.52
C VAL A 69 6.28 -11.55 8.58
N PRO A 70 6.47 -10.77 7.49
CA PRO A 70 5.91 -9.42 7.43
C PRO A 70 4.39 -9.45 7.56
N GLY A 71 3.81 -8.38 8.10
CA GLY A 71 2.37 -8.20 8.11
C GLY A 71 1.83 -7.93 6.71
N LEU A 72 0.67 -8.48 6.38
CA LEU A 72 -0.08 -8.21 5.16
C LEU A 72 -1.48 -7.75 5.54
N ILE A 73 -1.92 -6.67 4.92
CA ILE A 73 -3.32 -6.25 4.95
C ILE A 73 -3.74 -6.01 3.51
N VAL A 74 -4.70 -6.80 3.03
CA VAL A 74 -5.40 -6.54 1.77
C VAL A 74 -6.78 -6.03 2.09
N LEU A 75 -7.14 -4.88 1.53
CA LEU A 75 -8.48 -4.33 1.58
C LEU A 75 -8.97 -4.04 0.17
N ARG A 76 -10.27 -3.82 0.00
CA ARG A 76 -10.85 -3.38 -1.26
C ARG A 76 -11.49 -2.01 -1.08
N TYR A 77 -11.23 -1.10 -1.99
CA TYR A 77 -11.82 0.25 -1.98
C TYR A 77 -12.63 0.49 -3.26
N PRO A 78 -13.69 1.31 -3.18
CA PRO A 78 -14.52 1.59 -4.34
C PRO A 78 -13.80 2.53 -5.31
N ILE A 79 -13.96 2.26 -6.61
CA ILE A 79 -13.61 3.16 -7.69
C ILE A 79 -14.82 3.42 -8.58
N GLU A 80 -14.90 4.63 -9.09
CA GLU A 80 -15.87 4.98 -10.11
C GLU A 80 -15.32 4.60 -11.49
N MET A 81 -16.15 3.93 -12.30
CA MET A 81 -15.83 3.57 -13.67
C MET A 81 -17.00 3.88 -14.59
N THR A 82 -16.71 4.06 -15.88
CA THR A 82 -17.72 4.19 -16.93
C THR A 82 -17.75 2.90 -17.73
N ASN A 83 -18.93 2.28 -17.86
CA ASN A 83 -19.07 1.08 -18.67
C ASN A 83 -19.07 1.37 -20.17
N GLU A 84 -19.06 0.32 -21.00
CA GLU A 84 -19.03 0.41 -22.46
C GLU A 84 -20.22 1.20 -23.05
N MET A 85 -21.33 1.30 -22.31
CA MET A 85 -22.54 2.04 -22.70
C MET A 85 -22.56 3.48 -22.17
N GLY A 86 -21.50 3.95 -21.51
CA GLY A 86 -21.41 5.31 -20.98
C GLY A 86 -22.09 5.52 -19.63
N PHE A 87 -22.56 4.47 -18.96
CA PHE A 87 -23.18 4.57 -17.64
C PHE A 87 -22.13 4.50 -16.51
N ARG A 88 -22.34 5.32 -15.50
CA ARG A 88 -21.57 5.31 -14.24
C ARG A 88 -21.78 3.99 -13.50
N GLN A 89 -20.68 3.36 -13.10
CA GLN A 89 -20.65 2.15 -12.28
C GLN A 89 -19.61 2.29 -11.17
N PHE A 90 -19.79 1.49 -10.13
CA PHE A 90 -18.81 1.36 -9.06
C PHE A 90 -18.30 -0.07 -9.04
N ASN A 91 -16.98 -0.21 -8.99
CA ASN A 91 -16.32 -1.48 -8.74
C ASN A 91 -15.43 -1.33 -7.50
N THR A 92 -14.98 -2.44 -6.95
CA THR A 92 -13.96 -2.42 -5.90
C THR A 92 -12.67 -2.97 -6.45
N VAL A 93 -11.55 -2.42 -6.01
CA VAL A 93 -10.20 -2.87 -6.40
C VAL A 93 -9.32 -3.02 -5.15
N PRO A 94 -8.32 -3.91 -5.18
CA PRO A 94 -7.50 -4.19 -4.03
C PRO A 94 -6.50 -3.07 -3.74
N LEU A 95 -6.24 -2.86 -2.46
CA LEU A 95 -5.10 -2.13 -1.90
C LEU A 95 -4.37 -3.09 -0.97
N THR A 96 -3.10 -3.33 -1.27
CA THR A 96 -2.23 -4.20 -0.49
C THR A 96 -1.27 -3.36 0.34
N MET A 97 -1.24 -3.60 1.64
CA MET A 97 -0.28 -3.03 2.58
C MET A 97 0.60 -4.14 3.13
N ILE A 98 1.91 -3.96 3.06
CA ILE A 98 2.90 -4.87 3.62
C ILE A 98 3.63 -4.11 4.73
N LEU A 99 3.49 -4.60 5.96
CA LEU A 99 4.03 -4.02 7.17
C LEU A 99 5.33 -4.75 7.52
N LEU A 100 6.44 -4.03 7.45
CA LEU A 100 7.74 -4.48 7.95
C LEU A 100 8.02 -3.79 9.28
N ALA A 101 9.07 -4.20 9.99
CA ALA A 101 9.39 -3.66 11.32
C ALA A 101 9.59 -2.12 11.36
N ASP A 102 10.07 -1.52 10.27
CA ASP A 102 10.43 -0.10 10.22
C ASP A 102 9.75 0.69 9.09
N ARG A 103 8.92 0.03 8.26
CA ARG A 103 8.34 0.64 7.07
C ARG A 103 7.05 -0.03 6.61
N VAL A 104 6.30 0.70 5.80
CA VAL A 104 5.11 0.18 5.11
C VAL A 104 5.31 0.28 3.60
N ILE A 105 4.93 -0.78 2.89
CA ILE A 105 4.82 -0.78 1.42
C ILE A 105 3.33 -0.82 1.08
N THR A 106 2.85 0.17 0.34
CA THR A 106 1.46 0.23 -0.14
C THR A 106 1.45 0.03 -1.65
N VAL A 107 0.67 -0.94 -2.14
CA VAL A 107 0.55 -1.28 -3.56
C VAL A 107 -0.90 -1.12 -4.02
N MET A 108 -1.10 -0.33 -5.06
CA MET A 108 -2.42 -0.12 -5.68
C MET A 108 -2.29 -0.01 -7.20
N ASP A 109 -3.23 -0.58 -7.93
CA ASP A 109 -3.27 -0.43 -9.40
C ASP A 109 -3.90 0.90 -9.81
N HIS A 110 -5.04 1.23 -9.20
CA HIS A 110 -5.74 2.49 -9.41
C HIS A 110 -5.26 3.56 -8.41
N PRO A 111 -4.93 4.78 -8.86
CA PRO A 111 -4.58 5.86 -7.95
C PRO A 111 -5.82 6.32 -7.17
N LEU A 112 -5.62 6.60 -5.88
CA LEU A 112 -6.66 7.10 -4.99
C LEU A 112 -6.22 8.45 -4.42
N GLN A 113 -7.03 9.50 -4.58
CA GLN A 113 -6.70 10.87 -4.14
C GLN A 113 -6.35 10.94 -2.65
N ALA A 114 -6.97 10.10 -1.82
CA ALA A 114 -6.66 10.01 -0.39
C ALA A 114 -5.17 9.73 -0.11
N PHE A 115 -4.45 9.07 -1.03
CA PHE A 115 -3.00 8.84 -0.92
C PHE A 115 -2.15 10.07 -1.21
N ASP A 116 -2.64 11.00 -2.03
CA ASP A 116 -1.97 12.27 -2.26
C ASP A 116 -2.15 13.16 -1.01
N ASP A 117 -3.35 13.20 -0.44
CA ASP A 117 -3.63 13.90 0.81
C ASP A 117 -2.86 13.32 2.01
N LEU A 118 -2.59 12.00 2.00
CA LEU A 118 -1.73 11.34 2.98
C LEU A 118 -0.30 11.84 2.92
N ALA A 119 0.24 12.08 1.72
CA ALA A 119 1.61 12.58 1.56
C ALA A 119 1.82 13.95 2.20
N GLU A 120 0.78 14.79 2.28
CA GLU A 120 0.87 16.15 2.82
C GLU A 120 0.61 16.22 4.33
N GLN A 121 0.11 15.15 4.94
CA GLN A 121 -0.30 15.15 6.34
C GLN A 121 0.75 14.54 7.27
N LYS A 122 0.58 14.82 8.57
CA LYS A 122 1.39 14.19 9.61
C LYS A 122 0.90 12.76 9.82
N LEU A 123 1.74 11.80 9.46
CA LEU A 123 1.49 10.37 9.69
C LEU A 123 2.35 9.84 10.82
N SER A 124 1.93 8.72 11.39
CA SER A 124 2.79 7.95 12.27
C SER A 124 3.85 7.18 11.47
N PRO A 125 5.14 7.21 11.87
CA PRO A 125 6.16 6.38 11.25
C PRO A 125 6.08 4.91 11.67
N LYS A 126 5.22 4.56 12.63
CA LYS A 126 5.03 3.16 13.05
C LYS A 126 4.09 2.46 12.07
N PRO A 127 4.48 1.27 11.56
CA PRO A 127 3.72 0.56 10.53
C PRO A 127 2.24 0.33 10.84
N GLU A 128 1.91 -0.07 12.06
CA GLU A 128 0.55 -0.40 12.48
C GLU A 128 -0.32 0.85 12.62
N GLU A 129 0.25 1.92 13.19
CA GLU A 129 -0.43 3.21 13.33
C GLU A 129 -0.65 3.83 11.94
N PHE A 130 0.35 3.76 11.04
CA PHE A 130 0.21 4.18 9.64
C PHE A 130 -0.92 3.42 8.93
N ALA A 131 -0.94 2.09 9.06
CA ALA A 131 -1.96 1.26 8.43
C ALA A 131 -3.37 1.63 8.91
N LEU A 132 -3.53 1.90 10.21
CA LEU A 132 -4.80 2.34 10.78
C LEU A 132 -5.22 3.73 10.26
N GLU A 133 -4.30 4.69 10.18
CA GLU A 133 -4.54 6.02 9.62
C GLU A 133 -4.97 5.95 8.15
N LEU A 134 -4.33 5.08 7.36
CA LEU A 134 -4.69 4.84 5.97
C LEU A 134 -6.07 4.17 5.85
N LEU A 135 -6.34 3.12 6.64
CA LEU A 135 -7.63 2.44 6.66
C LEU A 135 -8.78 3.40 6.96
N TRP A 136 -8.58 4.29 7.94
CA TRP A 136 -9.59 5.29 8.31
C TRP A 136 -9.99 6.17 7.12
N ARG A 137 -9.01 6.63 6.32
CA ARG A 137 -9.22 7.55 5.19
C ARG A 137 -9.73 6.90 3.91
N VAL A 138 -9.39 5.62 3.70
CA VAL A 138 -9.88 4.90 2.51
C VAL A 138 -11.34 4.50 2.70
N LEU A 139 -11.77 4.33 3.96
CA LEU A 139 -13.11 3.84 4.31
C LEU A 139 -14.08 4.94 4.79
N HIS A 140 -13.62 6.16 5.09
CA HIS A 140 -14.43 7.30 5.53
C HIS A 140 -14.04 8.58 4.79
#